data_AF-A0A7G8JNI2-F1
#
_entry.id   AF-A0A7G8JNI2-F1
#
_cell.length_a   1.000
_cell.length_b   1.000
_cell.length_c   1.000
_cell.angle_alpha   90.00
_cell.angle_beta   90.00
_cell.angle_gamma   90.00
#
_symmetry.space_group_name_H-M   'P 1'
#
loop_
_entity.id
_entity.type
_entity.pdbx_description
1 polymer ?
#
loop_
_entity_poly.entity_id
_entity_poly.type
_entity_poly.pdbx_seq_one_letter_code
_entity_poly.pdbx_strand_id
1 'polypeptide(L)'
;MLRSLDARLEIKADLEDNCSDLRLSNAVNLGPVELKFQGPGLLKGKRPLLTFHFDSLTLRIGGIVLLKKALPTPDQKRTPFFALIERNPDGWMAARGRGGGLALWRLKD
;
A
#
# COMPACT_ATOMS: atom_id res chain seq x y z
N MET A 1 15.59 -10.81 5.00
CA MET A 1 15.72 -9.75 6.03
C MET A 1 14.41 -8.96 6.03
N LEU A 2 13.86 -8.59 7.20
CA LEU A 2 12.50 -8.02 7.46
C LEU A 2 11.37 -8.99 7.86
N ARG A 3 11.63 -10.29 8.11
CA ARG A 3 10.59 -11.21 8.65
C ARG A 3 10.12 -10.88 10.07
N SER A 4 10.86 -10.04 10.79
CA SER A 4 10.51 -9.58 12.15
C SER A 4 9.55 -8.39 12.16
N LEU A 5 9.24 -7.82 10.99
CA LEU A 5 8.38 -6.68 10.84
C LEU A 5 7.05 -7.15 10.27
N ASP A 6 5.96 -6.97 11.02
CA ASP A 6 4.60 -7.29 10.58
C ASP A 6 4.15 -6.20 9.58
N ALA A 7 4.67 -6.33 8.35
CA ALA A 7 4.37 -5.45 7.23
C ALA A 7 3.07 -5.89 6.56
N ARG A 8 2.16 -4.93 6.37
CA ARG A 8 0.84 -5.17 5.77
C ARG A 8 0.50 -4.13 4.73
N LEU A 9 -0.15 -4.59 3.66
CA LEU A 9 -0.76 -3.76 2.65
C LEU A 9 -2.27 -3.97 2.68
N GLU A 10 -3.00 -2.88 2.90
CA GLU A 10 -4.46 -2.85 2.84
C GLU A 10 -4.88 -2.03 1.61
N ILE A 11 -5.84 -2.56 0.86
CA ILE A 11 -6.42 -1.91 -0.32
C ILE A 11 -7.93 -1.89 -0.12
N LYS A 12 -8.51 -0.71 -0.02
CA LYS A 12 -9.96 -0.52 0.13
C LYS A 12 -10.50 0.14 -1.13
N ALA A 13 -11.62 -0.35 -1.65
CA ALA A 13 -12.36 0.38 -2.67
C ALA A 13 -12.98 1.63 -2.04
N ASP A 14 -12.80 2.78 -2.69
CA ASP A 14 -13.57 3.95 -2.33
C ASP A 14 -14.94 3.82 -3.00
N LEU A 15 -16.01 3.81 -2.22
CA LEU A 15 -17.37 3.51 -2.70
C LEU A 15 -18.11 4.76 -3.19
N GLU A 16 -17.50 5.94 -3.07
CA GLU A 16 -18.17 7.23 -3.28
C GLU A 16 -18.10 7.74 -4.72
N ASP A 17 -17.20 7.24 -5.57
CA ASP A 17 -17.07 7.73 -6.95
C ASP A 17 -16.82 6.65 -7.99
N ASN A 18 -17.36 6.88 -9.20
CA ASN A 18 -17.37 5.91 -10.28
C ASN A 18 -15.96 5.52 -10.74
N CYS A 19 -15.71 4.21 -10.72
CA CYS A 19 -14.65 3.49 -11.43
C CYS A 19 -13.22 3.64 -10.87
N SER A 20 -12.82 2.63 -10.09
CA SER A 20 -11.42 2.21 -9.87
C SER A 20 -10.60 2.99 -8.84
N ASP A 21 -11.18 3.94 -8.11
CA ASP A 21 -10.50 4.65 -7.03
C ASP A 21 -10.38 3.78 -5.77
N LEU A 22 -9.15 3.72 -5.25
CA LEU A 22 -8.75 2.89 -4.12
C LEU A 22 -8.08 3.74 -3.06
N ARG A 23 -8.26 3.37 -1.80
CA ARG A 23 -7.44 3.84 -0.68
C ARG A 23 -6.44 2.77 -0.29
N LEU A 24 -5.16 3.08 -0.41
CA LEU A 24 -4.07 2.19 0.01
C LEU A 24 -3.62 2.56 1.41
N SER A 25 -3.23 1.55 2.18
CA SER A 25 -2.50 1.72 3.42
C SER A 25 -1.36 0.71 3.50
N ASN A 26 -0.13 1.18 3.66
CA ASN A 26 1.03 0.34 3.89
C ASN A 26 1.54 0.61 5.31
N ALA A 27 1.56 -0.42 6.14
CA ALA A 27 1.97 -0.29 7.53
C ALA A 27 3.03 -1.32 7.89
N VAL A 28 3.86 -0.97 8.85
CA VAL A 28 4.80 -1.88 9.48
C VAL A 28 4.67 -1.76 10.99
N ASN A 29 4.52 -2.91 11.64
CA ASN A 29 4.44 -2.98 13.10
C ASN A 29 5.73 -3.58 13.68
N LEU A 30 6.21 -2.98 14.77
CA LEU A 30 7.27 -3.49 15.62
C LEU A 30 6.80 -3.41 17.09
N GLY A 31 6.24 -4.52 17.57
CA GLY A 31 5.57 -4.55 18.88
C GLY A 31 4.43 -3.52 18.93
N PRO A 32 4.38 -2.60 19.92
CA PRO A 32 3.31 -1.61 20.03
C PRO A 32 3.47 -0.44 19.05
N VAL A 33 4.59 -0.35 18.32
CA VAL A 33 4.90 0.74 17.40
C VAL A 33 4.36 0.41 16.01
N GLU A 34 3.54 1.30 15.46
CA GLU A 34 3.05 1.21 14.08
C GLU A 34 3.50 2.45 13.30
N LEU A 35 4.14 2.23 12.15
CA LEU A 35 4.36 3.24 11.13
C LEU A 35 3.44 2.95 9.95
N LYS A 36 2.51 3.87 9.65
CA LYS A 36 1.48 3.70 8.63
C LYS A 36 1.51 4.82 7.61
N PHE A 37 1.56 4.45 6.34
CA PHE A 37 1.38 5.33 5.20
C PHE A 37 0.00 5.12 4.58
N GLN A 38 -0.66 6.19 4.17
CA GLN A 38 -1.95 6.12 3.50
C GLN A 38 -2.01 7.09 2.33
N GLY A 39 -2.87 6.78 1.35
CA GLY A 39 -3.11 7.65 0.21
C GLY A 39 -3.95 6.97 -0.86
N PRO A 40 -4.23 7.69 -1.95
CA PRO A 40 -5.04 7.19 -3.04
C PRO A 40 -4.24 6.26 -3.95
N GLY A 41 -4.97 5.40 -4.64
CA GLY A 41 -4.46 4.64 -5.76
C GLY A 41 -5.56 4.24 -6.72
N LEU A 42 -5.12 3.69 -7.84
CA LEU A 42 -5.95 3.47 -9.01
C LEU A 42 -5.44 2.23 -9.72
N LEU A 43 -6.34 1.30 -10.04
CA LEU A 43 -6.04 0.12 -10.87
C LEU A 43 -6.33 0.45 -12.34
N LYS A 44 -5.37 0.23 -13.22
CA LYS A 44 -5.50 0.48 -14.66
C LYS A 44 -5.17 -0.75 -15.51
N GLY A 45 -5.98 -1.01 -16.52
CA GLY A 45 -5.71 -1.98 -17.59
C GLY A 45 -6.01 -3.45 -17.23
N LYS A 46 -5.88 -4.33 -18.24
CA LYS A 46 -6.19 -5.78 -18.14
C LYS A 46 -5.15 -6.58 -17.33
N ARG A 47 -3.89 -6.15 -17.37
CA ARG A 47 -2.85 -6.58 -16.43
C ARG A 47 -2.72 -5.44 -15.42
N PRO A 48 -3.44 -5.51 -14.29
CA PRO A 48 -3.76 -4.31 -13.56
C PRO A 48 -2.49 -3.68 -12.98
N LEU A 49 -2.26 -2.44 -13.40
CA LEU A 49 -1.23 -1.58 -12.86
C LEU A 49 -1.85 -0.78 -11.72
N LEU A 50 -1.39 -1.04 -10.50
CA LEU A 50 -1.77 -0.27 -9.31
C LEU A 50 -0.86 0.95 -9.21
N THR A 51 -1.35 2.10 -9.68
CA THR A 51 -0.67 3.39 -9.47
C THR A 51 -1.13 3.98 -8.16
N PHE A 52 -0.22 4.48 -7.33
CA PHE A 52 -0.59 5.03 -6.02
C PHE A 52 0.41 6.08 -5.58
N HIS A 53 0.05 6.85 -4.56
CA HIS A 53 1.00 7.62 -3.76
C HIS A 53 0.51 7.68 -2.31
N PHE A 54 1.40 8.04 -1.40
CA PHE A 54 1.02 8.30 -0.02
C PHE A 54 0.95 9.80 0.22
N ASP A 55 -0.21 10.25 0.69
CA ASP A 55 -0.50 11.64 1.05
C ASP A 55 -0.33 11.86 2.57
N SER A 56 -0.21 10.79 3.34
CA SER A 56 -0.19 10.84 4.79
C SER A 56 0.69 9.75 5.41
N LEU A 57 1.30 10.12 6.53
CA LEU A 57 2.09 9.28 7.40
C LEU A 57 1.58 9.41 8.84
N THR A 58 1.41 8.29 9.53
CA THR A 58 1.04 8.23 10.94
C THR A 58 2.02 7.32 11.69
N LEU A 59 2.50 7.77 12.84
CA LEU A 59 3.25 6.96 13.80
C LEU A 59 2.39 6.78 15.05
N ARG A 60 2.18 5.53 15.47
CA ARG A 60 1.45 5.19 16.69
C ARG A 60 2.30 4.35 17.63
N ILE A 61 2.08 4.51 18.93
CA ILE A 61 2.60 3.61 19.97
C ILE A 61 1.46 3.25 20.91
N GLY A 62 1.17 1.95 21.05
CA GLY A 62 0.12 1.47 21.95
C GLY A 62 -1.27 2.04 21.64
N GLY A 63 -1.53 2.36 20.37
CA GLY A 63 -2.78 2.99 19.91
C GLY A 63 -2.81 4.52 19.96
N ILE A 64 -1.85 5.16 20.64
CA ILE A 64 -1.73 6.63 20.70
C ILE A 64 -1.02 7.12 19.44
N VAL A 65 -1.58 8.12 18.76
CA VAL A 65 -0.94 8.76 17.61
C VAL A 65 0.08 9.76 18.11
N LEU A 66 1.37 9.51 17.85
CA LEU A 66 2.46 10.42 18.22
C LEU A 66 2.77 11.44 17.13
N LEU A 67 2.61 11.03 15.87
CA LEU A 67 2.87 11.88 14.72
C LEU A 67 1.82 11.59 13.65
N LYS A 68 1.27 12.65 13.09
CA LYS A 68 0.53 12.62 11.83
C LYS A 68 1.11 13.70 10.93
N LYS A 69 1.56 13.31 9.75
CA LYS A 69 2.23 14.21 8.81
C LYS A 69 1.62 14.05 7.43
N ALA A 70 1.25 15.17 6.81
CA ALA A 70 0.93 15.20 5.38
C ALA A 70 2.21 15.05 4.56
N LEU A 71 2.17 14.22 3.54
CA LEU A 71 3.27 13.99 2.61
C LEU A 71 3.00 14.77 1.31
N PRO A 72 4.05 15.34 0.68
CA PRO A 72 3.88 16.02 -0.58
C PRO A 72 3.48 15.03 -1.67
N THR A 73 2.51 15.42 -2.50
CA THR A 73 2.12 14.64 -3.67
C THR A 73 3.30 14.56 -4.65
N PRO A 74 3.72 13.36 -5.06
CA PRO A 74 4.82 13.21 -6.00
C PRO A 74 4.43 13.70 -7.40
N ASP A 75 5.41 14.25 -8.12
CA ASP A 75 5.26 14.62 -9.53
C ASP A 75 4.80 13.41 -10.37
N GLN A 76 3.88 13.62 -11.32
CA GLN A 76 3.23 12.55 -12.11
C GLN A 76 4.24 11.65 -12.84
N LYS A 77 5.38 12.22 -13.27
CA LYS A 77 6.45 11.43 -13.94
C LYS A 77 7.14 10.44 -13.01
N ARG A 78 7.01 10.61 -11.69
CA ARG A 78 7.63 9.80 -10.63
C ARG A 78 6.61 8.99 -9.82
N THR A 79 5.36 8.92 -10.26
CA THR A 79 4.33 8.14 -9.56
C THR A 79 4.76 6.68 -9.42
N PRO A 80 4.80 6.14 -8.19
CA PRO A 80 5.09 4.74 -7.97
C PRO A 80 3.93 3.87 -8.44
N PHE A 81 4.26 2.66 -8.86
CA PHE A 81 3.27 1.68 -9.26
C PHE A 81 3.71 0.28 -8.87
N PHE A 82 2.72 -0.60 -8.73
CA PHE A 82 2.86 -2.04 -8.71
C PHE A 82 2.18 -2.64 -9.95
N ALA A 83 2.95 -3.32 -10.78
CA ALA A 83 2.41 -4.16 -11.84
C ALA A 83 2.06 -5.52 -11.23
N LEU A 84 0.77 -5.87 -11.20
CA LEU A 84 0.37 -7.20 -10.74
C LEU A 84 0.98 -8.26 -11.66
N ILE A 85 1.73 -9.19 -11.07
CA ILE A 85 2.29 -10.34 -11.78
C ILE A 85 1.26 -11.46 -11.75
N GLU A 86 0.81 -11.82 -10.55
CA GLU A 86 -0.11 -12.92 -10.33
C GLU A 86 -0.90 -12.71 -9.03
N ARG A 87 -2.15 -13.16 -9.02
CA ARG A 87 -2.97 -13.33 -7.82
C ARG A 87 -3.44 -14.77 -7.81
N ASN A 88 -3.07 -15.49 -6.77
CA ASN A 88 -3.47 -16.88 -6.60
C ASN A 88 -4.77 -16.97 -5.78
N PRO A 89 -5.71 -17.87 -6.15
CA PRO A 89 -6.95 -18.11 -5.40
C PRO A 89 -6.72 -18.50 -3.93
N ASP A 90 -5.63 -19.20 -3.62
CA ASP A 90 -5.19 -19.60 -2.27
C ASP A 90 -4.71 -18.42 -1.41
N GLY A 91 -4.87 -17.20 -1.91
CA GLY A 91 -4.72 -15.99 -1.10
C GLY A 91 -3.33 -15.39 -1.13
N TRP A 92 -2.50 -15.58 -2.15
CA TRP A 92 -1.27 -14.80 -2.30
C TRP A 92 -1.29 -13.91 -3.55
N MET A 93 -0.51 -12.83 -3.51
CA MET A 93 -0.40 -11.84 -4.58
C MET A 93 1.06 -11.46 -4.79
N ALA A 94 1.53 -11.51 -6.03
CA ALA A 94 2.86 -11.04 -6.41
C ALA A 94 2.76 -9.81 -7.33
N ALA A 95 3.60 -8.81 -7.10
CA ALA A 95 3.70 -7.64 -7.95
C ALA A 95 5.14 -7.18 -8.14
N ARG A 96 5.37 -6.43 -9.22
CA ARG A 96 6.65 -5.76 -9.51
C ARG A 96 6.52 -4.25 -9.34
N GLY A 97 7.41 -3.66 -8.57
CA GLY A 97 7.52 -2.21 -8.43
C GLY A 97 8.30 -1.55 -9.56
N ARG A 98 8.12 -0.23 -9.72
CA ARG A 98 8.83 0.59 -10.72
C ARG A 98 10.36 0.39 -10.72
N GLY A 99 11.00 0.30 -9.55
CA GLY A 99 12.45 0.11 -9.41
C GLY A 99 12.94 -1.32 -9.66
N GLY A 100 12.07 -2.22 -10.12
CA GLY A 100 12.41 -3.64 -10.34
C GLY A 100 12.25 -4.53 -9.11
N GLY A 101 11.95 -3.98 -7.94
CA GLY A 101 11.66 -4.76 -6.74
C GLY A 101 10.44 -5.65 -6.91
N LEU A 102 10.49 -6.86 -6.32
CA LEU A 102 9.39 -7.79 -6.26
C LEU A 102 8.73 -7.72 -4.89
N ALA A 103 7.41 -7.77 -4.88
CA ALA A 103 6.61 -7.83 -3.68
C ALA A 103 5.73 -9.08 -3.72
N LEU A 104 5.67 -9.77 -2.59
CA LEU A 104 4.83 -10.94 -2.39
C LEU A 104 4.04 -10.71 -1.10
N TRP A 105 2.72 -10.79 -1.20
CA TRP A 105 1.82 -10.68 -0.07
C TRP A 105 1.01 -11.96 0.06
N ARG A 106 0.71 -12.35 1.31
CA ARG A 106 -0.29 -13.36 1.61
C ARG A 106 -1.46 -12.67 2.29
N LEU A 107 -2.67 -13.02 1.89
CA LEU A 107 -3.90 -12.61 2.53
C LEU A 107 -3.83 -13.10 3.97
N LYS A 108 -4.14 -12.18 4.89
CA LYS A 108 -4.27 -12.47 6.30
C LYS A 108 -5.74 -12.75 6.54
N ASP A 109 -6.04 -13.92 7.08
CA ASP A 109 -7.38 -14.33 7.50
C ASP A 109 -7.93 -13.39 8.59
#